data_AF-X1AKG7-F1
#
_entry.id   AF-X1AKG7-F1
#
_cell.length_a   1.000
_cell.length_b   1.000
_cell.length_c   1.000
_cell.angle_alpha   90.00
_cell.angle_beta   90.00
_cell.angle_gamma   90.00
#
_symmetry.space_group_name_H-M   'P 1'
#
loop_
_entity.id
_entity.type
_entity.pdbx_description
1 polymer ?
#
loop_
_entity_poly.entity_id
_entity_poly.type
_entity_poly.pdbx_seq_one_letter_code
_entity_poly.pdbx_strand_id
1 'polypeptide(L)'
;MFLTLLKQPENPRHVGLGLPLFSAAAKNCSGDFKIDSKKGEGTKITATFQHSHIDRAPLGDMVGTILAILCSDKELDLYYNHQVNNKKFEFNTQEIKKILGNISLVNINVIKWLESYLKNNFKELYKNGGVLIAKN
;
A
#
# COMPACT_ATOMS: atom_id res chain seq x y z
N MET A 1 -13.90 -27.83 24.28
CA MET A 1 -14.24 -26.62 23.50
C MET A 1 -13.29 -25.52 23.95
N PHE A 2 -12.16 -25.35 23.25
CA PHE A 2 -11.03 -24.53 23.68
C PHE A 2 -11.33 -23.03 23.51
N LEU A 3 -11.52 -22.35 24.64
CA LEU A 3 -11.44 -20.90 24.76
C LEU A 3 -9.96 -20.52 24.84
N THR A 4 -9.35 -20.15 23.71
CA THR A 4 -8.01 -19.54 23.74
C THR A 4 -8.15 -18.09 24.16
N LEU A 5 -7.94 -17.86 25.45
CA LEU A 5 -7.70 -16.56 26.07
C LEU A 5 -6.66 -15.77 25.27
N LEU A 6 -7.08 -14.65 24.70
CA LEU A 6 -6.16 -13.59 24.25
C LEU A 6 -5.48 -13.03 25.49
N LYS A 7 -4.30 -13.57 25.84
CA LYS A 7 -3.44 -13.00 26.88
C LYS A 7 -3.03 -11.60 26.42
N GLN A 8 -3.67 -10.57 26.98
CA GLN A 8 -3.26 -9.20 26.75
C GLN A 8 -1.92 -8.96 27.45
N PRO A 9 -0.91 -8.40 26.76
CA PRO A 9 0.42 -8.18 27.34
C PRO A 9 0.35 -7.17 28.50
N GLU A 10 1.07 -7.44 29.59
CA GLU A 10 1.05 -6.71 30.88
C GLU A 10 1.57 -5.25 30.82
N ASN A 11 1.78 -4.70 29.63
CA ASN A 11 2.01 -3.28 29.44
C ASN A 11 1.44 -2.88 28.07
N PRO A 12 0.27 -2.22 27.99
CA PRO A 12 -0.26 -1.76 26.71
C PRO A 12 0.67 -0.66 26.19
N ARG A 13 1.60 -1.05 25.32
CA ARG A 13 2.38 -0.08 24.53
C ARG A 13 1.37 0.84 23.85
N HIS A 14 1.66 2.13 23.82
CA HIS A 14 0.88 3.10 23.06
C HIS A 14 0.96 2.70 21.57
N VAL A 15 0.02 1.87 21.13
CA VAL A 15 -0.02 1.33 19.78
C VAL A 15 -0.83 2.32 18.94
N GLY A 16 -0.24 2.79 17.85
CA GLY A 16 -0.99 3.55 16.86
C GLY A 16 -2.17 2.73 16.34
N LEU A 17 -3.28 3.39 16.05
CA LEU A 17 -4.53 2.73 15.63
C LEU A 17 -4.45 2.11 14.23
N GLY A 18 -3.39 2.37 13.45
CA GLY A 18 -3.27 1.91 12.07
C GLY A 18 -3.39 0.38 11.91
N LEU A 19 -2.58 -0.40 12.64
CA LEU A 19 -2.63 -1.87 12.54
C LEU A 19 -3.92 -2.47 13.11
N PRO A 20 -4.43 -2.03 14.29
CA PRO A 20 -5.73 -2.47 14.78
C PRO A 20 -6.88 -2.21 13.79
N LEU A 21 -6.97 -0.99 13.23
CA LEU A 21 -8.02 -0.63 12.28
C LEU A 21 -7.88 -1.42 10.97
N PHE A 22 -6.67 -1.64 10.49
CA PHE A 22 -6.45 -2.41 9.27
C PHE A 22 -6.82 -3.90 9.46
N SER A 23 -6.50 -4.47 10.62
CA SER A 23 -6.90 -5.84 10.98
C SER A 23 -8.42 -5.97 11.10
N ALA A 24 -9.08 -5.02 11.74
CA ALA A 24 -10.53 -5.00 11.88
C ALA A 24 -11.22 -4.90 10.51
N ALA A 25 -10.74 -4.02 9.62
CA ALA A 25 -11.28 -3.87 8.27
C ALA A 25 -11.20 -5.17 7.46
N ALA A 26 -10.06 -5.87 7.51
CA ALA A 26 -9.88 -7.14 6.81
C ALA A 26 -10.85 -8.21 7.32
N LYS A 27 -10.94 -8.39 8.65
CA LYS A 27 -11.80 -9.38 9.29
C LYS A 27 -13.29 -9.11 9.05
N ASN A 28 -13.69 -7.84 9.05
CA ASN A 28 -15.07 -7.44 8.78
C ASN A 28 -15.48 -7.64 7.31
N CYS A 29 -14.51 -7.87 6.40
CA CYS A 29 -14.76 -8.11 4.98
C CYS A 29 -14.48 -9.57 4.57
N SER A 30 -14.78 -10.53 5.44
CA SER A 30 -14.52 -11.97 5.25
C SER A 30 -13.08 -12.28 4.84
N GLY A 31 -12.13 -11.48 5.34
CA GLY A 31 -10.72 -11.57 5.05
C GLY A 31 -9.90 -12.01 6.25
N ASP A 32 -8.57 -11.94 6.11
CA ASP A 32 -7.61 -12.29 7.17
C ASP A 32 -6.49 -11.25 7.26
N PHE A 33 -5.80 -11.23 8.40
CA PHE A 33 -4.73 -10.29 8.71
C PHE A 33 -3.58 -10.99 9.43
N LYS A 34 -2.38 -10.95 8.84
CA LYS A 34 -1.16 -11.59 9.34
C LYS A 34 0.00 -10.60 9.43
N ILE A 35 0.79 -10.75 10.49
CA ILE A 35 2.04 -10.02 10.70
C ILE A 35 3.15 -11.06 10.88
N ASP A 36 4.13 -11.02 9.99
CA ASP A 36 5.37 -11.81 10.08
C ASP A 36 6.52 -10.83 10.31
N SER A 37 7.11 -10.84 11.49
CA SER A 37 8.19 -9.91 11.86
C SER A 37 9.33 -10.66 12.53
N LYS A 38 10.56 -10.32 12.12
CA LYS A 38 11.78 -10.82 12.75
C LYS A 38 12.72 -9.64 13.00
N LYS A 39 13.22 -9.56 14.24
CA LYS A 39 14.11 -8.47 14.66
C LYS A 39 15.34 -8.42 13.76
N GLY A 40 15.57 -7.27 13.14
CA GLY A 40 16.69 -7.04 12.22
C GLY A 40 16.41 -7.39 10.74
N GLU A 41 15.30 -8.06 10.43
CA GLU A 41 14.92 -8.41 9.04
C GLU A 41 13.75 -7.58 8.51
N GLY A 42 12.96 -7.01 9.42
CA GLY A 42 11.82 -6.17 9.10
C GLY A 42 10.49 -6.85 9.42
N THR A 43 9.44 -6.33 8.80
CA THR A 43 8.05 -6.74 9.08
C THR A 43 7.27 -6.82 7.78
N LYS A 44 6.64 -7.97 7.56
CA LYS A 44 5.67 -8.19 6.49
C LYS A 44 4.27 -8.19 7.08
N ILE A 45 3.39 -7.38 6.49
CA ILE A 45 1.98 -7.33 6.84
C ILE A 45 1.20 -7.81 5.62
N THR A 46 0.29 -8.76 5.83
CA THR A 46 -0.61 -9.26 4.79
C THR A 46 -2.05 -9.12 5.27
N ALA A 47 -2.86 -8.41 4.48
CA ALA A 47 -4.29 -8.30 4.71
C ALA A 47 -5.02 -8.75 3.45
N THR A 48 -6.01 -9.62 3.60
CA THR A 48 -6.87 -10.08 2.51
C THR A 48 -8.29 -9.59 2.74
N PHE A 49 -9.03 -9.38 1.66
CA PHE A 49 -10.41 -8.92 1.68
C PHE A 49 -11.19 -9.71 0.63
N GLN A 50 -12.40 -10.16 0.94
CA GLN A 50 -13.27 -10.75 -0.06
C GLN A 50 -13.65 -9.68 -1.10
N HIS A 51 -13.33 -9.93 -2.37
CA HIS A 51 -13.50 -8.94 -3.44
C HIS A 51 -14.96 -8.47 -3.60
N SER A 52 -15.93 -9.37 -3.40
CA SER A 52 -17.36 -9.11 -3.53
C SER A 52 -18.03 -8.60 -2.24
N HIS A 53 -17.27 -8.29 -1.19
CA HIS A 53 -17.84 -7.83 0.08
C HIS A 53 -18.34 -6.38 -0.03
N ILE A 54 -19.55 -6.11 0.47
CA ILE A 54 -20.20 -4.78 0.37
C ILE A 54 -19.43 -3.71 1.16
N ASP A 55 -18.86 -4.08 2.30
CA ASP A 55 -18.12 -3.16 3.18
C ASP A 55 -16.65 -3.01 2.80
N ARG A 56 -16.20 -3.65 1.72
CA ARG A 56 -14.81 -3.52 1.27
C ARG A 56 -14.57 -2.10 0.75
N ALA A 57 -13.84 -1.31 1.52
CA ALA A 57 -13.41 0.01 1.09
C ALA A 57 -12.60 -0.05 -0.22
N PRO A 58 -12.77 0.93 -1.12
CA PRO A 58 -11.93 1.06 -2.30
C PRO A 58 -10.46 1.33 -1.90
N LEU A 59 -9.52 1.05 -2.80
CA LEU A 59 -8.08 1.22 -2.55
C LEU A 59 -7.67 2.68 -2.28
N GLY A 60 -8.45 3.65 -2.78
CA GLY A 60 -8.16 5.08 -2.63
C GLY A 60 -7.15 5.62 -3.66
N ASP A 61 -6.64 6.83 -3.40
CA ASP A 61 -5.65 7.49 -4.27
C ASP A 61 -4.23 6.99 -3.98
N MET A 62 -3.83 5.94 -4.70
CA MET A 62 -2.49 5.39 -4.61
C MET A 62 -1.42 6.28 -5.25
N VAL A 63 -1.77 7.12 -6.23
CA VAL A 63 -0.79 8.02 -6.85
C VAL A 63 -0.39 9.09 -5.83
N GLY A 64 -1.37 9.75 -5.22
CA GLY A 64 -1.14 10.70 -4.14
C GLY A 64 -0.39 10.08 -2.96
N THR A 65 -0.77 8.86 -2.57
CA THR A 65 -0.09 8.12 -1.48
C THR A 65 1.39 7.88 -1.78
N ILE A 66 1.72 7.40 -2.99
CA ILE A 66 3.11 7.17 -3.40
C ILE A 66 3.89 8.48 -3.39
N LEU A 67 3.35 9.54 -4.01
CA LEU A 67 4.02 10.85 -4.05
C LEU A 67 4.25 11.43 -2.66
N ALA A 68 3.27 11.30 -1.75
CA ALA A 68 3.40 11.76 -0.37
C ALA A 68 4.51 11.02 0.37
N ILE A 69 4.67 9.71 0.16
CA ILE A 69 5.76 8.92 0.72
C ILE A 69 7.11 9.43 0.18
N LEU A 70 7.21 9.67 -1.14
CA LEU A 70 8.45 10.13 -1.78
C LEU A 70 8.85 11.55 -1.36
N CYS A 71 7.87 12.41 -1.06
CA CYS A 71 8.11 13.77 -0.60
C CYS A 71 8.33 13.87 0.92
N SER A 72 8.41 12.75 1.63
CA SER A 72 8.72 12.78 3.06
C SER A 72 10.18 13.20 3.30
N ASP A 73 10.45 13.78 4.47
CA ASP A 73 11.81 14.20 4.86
C ASP A 73 12.80 13.02 5.06
N LYS A 74 12.33 11.78 4.88
CA LYS A 74 13.15 10.58 5.01
C LYS A 74 13.51 10.04 3.63
N GLU A 75 14.81 9.89 3.41
CA GLU A 75 15.26 9.12 2.26
C GLU A 75 14.87 7.65 2.43
N LEU A 76 14.08 7.15 1.50
CA LEU A 76 13.66 5.75 1.46
C LEU A 76 13.68 5.25 0.02
N ASP A 77 13.84 3.93 -0.09
CA ASP A 77 13.62 3.22 -1.35
C ASP A 77 12.25 2.56 -1.27
N LEU A 78 11.37 2.95 -2.18
CA LEU A 78 10.04 2.39 -2.37
C LEU A 78 10.04 1.46 -3.57
N TYR A 79 9.57 0.23 -3.32
CA TYR A 79 9.13 -0.71 -4.34
C TYR A 79 7.62 -0.90 -4.20
N TYR A 80 6.88 -0.62 -5.27
CA TYR A 80 5.44 -0.76 -5.34
C TYR A 80 5.08 -1.72 -6.49
N ASN A 81 4.23 -2.69 -6.18
CA ASN A 81 3.71 -3.64 -7.15
C ASN A 81 2.18 -3.69 -7.04
N HIS A 82 1.50 -3.49 -8.17
CA HIS A 82 0.05 -3.57 -8.29
C HIS A 82 -0.33 -4.57 -9.35
N GLN A 83 -1.09 -5.59 -8.95
CA GLN A 83 -1.63 -6.57 -9.86
C GLN A 83 -3.16 -6.51 -9.91
N VAL A 84 -3.72 -6.43 -11.13
CA VAL A 84 -5.16 -6.53 -11.40
C VAL A 84 -5.34 -7.62 -12.46
N ASN A 85 -5.96 -8.73 -12.08
CA ASN A 85 -6.08 -9.93 -12.91
C ASN A 85 -4.68 -10.38 -13.42
N ASN A 86 -4.48 -10.36 -14.75
CA ASN A 86 -3.22 -10.75 -15.41
C ASN A 86 -2.32 -9.55 -15.73
N LYS A 87 -2.70 -8.34 -15.33
CA LYS A 87 -1.90 -7.12 -15.56
C LYS A 87 -1.14 -6.76 -14.31
N LYS A 88 0.09 -6.29 -14.50
CA LYS A 88 1.00 -5.90 -13.42
C LYS A 88 1.58 -4.52 -13.73
N PHE A 89 1.66 -3.68 -12.70
CA PHE A 89 2.39 -2.42 -12.72
C PHE A 89 3.42 -2.45 -11.59
N GLU A 90 4.67 -2.17 -11.94
CA GLU A 90 5.78 -2.11 -11.00
C GLU A 90 6.40 -0.72 -11.01
N PHE A 91 6.73 -0.22 -9.82
CA PHE A 91 7.37 1.06 -9.61
C PHE A 91 8.51 0.89 -8.61
N ASN A 92 9.74 1.17 -9.05
CA ASN A 92 10.95 1.01 -8.26
C ASN A 92 11.75 2.32 -8.24
N THR A 93 11.78 2.97 -7.08
CA THR A 93 12.53 4.22 -6.90
C THR A 93 14.04 4.07 -7.14
N GLN A 94 14.63 2.91 -6.87
CA GLN A 94 16.05 2.68 -7.10
C GLN A 94 16.39 2.70 -8.60
N GLU A 95 15.52 2.16 -9.44
CA GLU A 95 15.69 2.20 -10.89
C GLU A 95 15.55 3.63 -11.43
N ILE A 96 14.60 4.39 -10.89
CA ILE A 96 14.39 5.78 -11.27
C ILE A 96 15.57 6.65 -10.85
N LYS A 97 16.10 6.49 -9.63
CA LYS A 97 17.30 7.19 -9.15
C LYS A 97 18.50 6.94 -10.07
N LYS A 98 18.69 5.70 -10.55
CA LYS A 98 19.76 5.37 -11.52
C LYS A 98 19.63 6.15 -12.83
N ILE A 99 18.41 6.35 -13.32
CA ILE A 99 18.14 7.11 -14.54
C ILE A 99 18.34 8.62 -14.31
N LEU A 100 17.88 9.14 -13.17
CA LEU A 100 17.97 10.56 -12.82
C LEU A 100 19.41 11.01 -12.46
N GLY A 101 20.27 10.09 -12.05
CA GLY A 101 21.63 10.40 -11.62
C GLY A 101 21.62 11.31 -10.38
N ASN A 102 22.11 12.54 -10.54
CA ASN A 102 22.21 13.52 -9.44
C ASN A 102 20.93 14.34 -9.25
N ILE A 103 19.90 14.15 -10.08
CA ILE A 103 18.64 14.89 -9.96
C ILE A 103 17.79 14.24 -8.85
N SER A 104 17.44 15.04 -7.84
CA SER A 104 16.62 14.60 -6.72
C SER A 104 15.19 14.21 -7.15
N LEU A 105 14.66 13.13 -6.55
CA LEU A 105 13.27 12.69 -6.73
C LEU A 105 12.24 13.73 -6.27
N VAL A 106 12.60 14.58 -5.31
CA VAL A 106 11.72 15.63 -4.78
C VAL A 106 11.79 16.94 -5.57
N ASN A 107 12.55 16.96 -6.67
CA ASN A 107 12.52 18.10 -7.59
C ASN A 107 11.12 18.26 -8.19
N ILE A 108 10.59 19.50 -8.22
CA ILE A 108 9.21 19.78 -8.68
C ILE A 108 8.92 19.24 -10.10
N ASN A 109 9.89 19.27 -11.01
CA ASN A 109 9.71 18.76 -12.37
C ASN A 109 9.64 17.23 -12.38
N VAL A 110 10.46 16.58 -11.54
CA VAL A 110 10.45 15.12 -11.36
C VAL A 110 9.14 14.68 -10.71
N ILE A 111 8.66 15.39 -9.69
CA ILE A 111 7.37 15.08 -9.04
C ILE A 111 6.21 15.17 -10.05
N LYS A 112 6.13 16.23 -10.86
CA LYS A 112 5.09 16.38 -11.89
C LYS A 112 5.15 15.27 -12.94
N TRP A 113 6.37 14.89 -13.34
CA TRP A 113 6.57 13.78 -14.25
C TRP A 113 6.14 12.44 -13.62
N LEU A 114 6.54 12.17 -12.37
CA LEU A 114 6.16 10.98 -11.61
C LEU A 114 4.65 10.88 -11.45
N GLU A 115 3.97 11.98 -11.10
CA GLU A 115 2.51 12.03 -10.99
C GLU A 115 1.84 11.62 -12.31
N SER A 116 2.30 12.20 -13.43
CA SER A 116 1.76 11.89 -14.75
C SER A 116 2.06 10.44 -15.17
N TYR A 117 3.29 9.98 -14.91
CA TYR A 117 3.72 8.61 -15.16
C TYR A 117 2.87 7.60 -14.39
N LEU A 118 2.69 7.81 -13.08
CA LEU A 118 1.86 6.96 -12.22
C LEU A 118 0.40 6.97 -12.70
N LYS A 119 -0.21 8.15 -12.93
CA LYS A 119 -1.60 8.24 -13.41
C LYS A 119 -1.82 7.47 -14.72
N ASN A 120 -0.89 7.58 -15.67
CA ASN A 120 -0.99 6.88 -16.95
C ASN A 120 -0.90 5.36 -16.78
N ASN A 121 0.07 4.87 -15.98
CA ASN A 121 0.21 3.44 -15.71
C ASN A 121 -1.00 2.86 -14.97
N PHE A 122 -1.54 3.56 -13.96
CA PHE A 122 -2.77 3.15 -13.28
C PHE A 122 -3.95 3.11 -14.26
N LYS A 123 -4.08 4.11 -15.14
CA LYS A 123 -5.12 4.12 -16.18
C LYS A 123 -5.01 2.90 -17.11
N GLU A 124 -3.80 2.52 -17.52
CA GLU A 124 -3.55 1.34 -18.35
C GLU A 124 -3.81 0.01 -17.63
N LEU A 125 -3.44 -0.05 -16.35
CA LEU A 125 -3.68 -1.21 -15.48
C LEU A 125 -5.17 -1.52 -15.39
N TYR A 126 -6.01 -0.49 -15.24
CA TYR A 126 -7.46 -0.62 -15.18
C TYR A 126 -8.18 -0.57 -16.55
N LYS A 127 -7.48 -0.24 -17.64
CA LYS A 127 -8.07 -0.23 -18.99
C LYS A 127 -8.54 -1.66 -19.35
N ASN A 128 -9.81 -1.82 -19.70
CA ASN A 128 -10.49 -3.10 -19.96
C ASN A 128 -10.80 -3.98 -18.72
N GLY A 129 -10.56 -3.49 -17.50
CA GLY A 129 -11.06 -4.09 -16.27
C GLY A 129 -12.32 -3.36 -15.82
N GLY A 130 -13.49 -3.81 -16.27
CA GLY A 130 -14.77 -3.27 -15.81
C GLY A 130 -15.04 -3.63 -14.35
N VAL A 131 -14.35 -3.00 -13.39
CA VAL A 131 -14.70 -3.02 -11.97
C VAL A 131 -14.26 -1.71 -11.31
N LEU A 132 -15.26 -0.89 -10.98
CA LEU A 132 -15.32 0.06 -9.86
C LEU A 132 -14.10 0.99 -9.65
N ILE A 133 -13.84 1.85 -10.63
CA ILE A 133 -13.52 3.24 -10.25
C ILE A 133 -14.81 3.84 -9.71
N ALA A 134 -14.92 3.93 -8.38
CA ALA A 134 -15.89 4.80 -7.74
C ALA A 134 -15.72 6.19 -8.37
N LYS A 135 -16.70 6.56 -9.19
CA LYS A 135 -16.81 7.92 -9.72
C LYS A 135 -17.02 8.83 -8.52
N ASN A 136 -16.07 9.74 -8.28
CA ASN A 136 -16.36 11.00 -7.61
C ASN A 136 -17.01 11.93 -8.63
#